data_AF-A0A925Q983-F1
#
_entry.id   AF-A0A925Q983-F1
#
_cell.length_a   1.000
_cell.length_b   1.000
_cell.length_c   1.000
_cell.angle_alpha   90.00
_cell.angle_beta   90.00
_cell.angle_gamma   90.00
#
_symmetry.space_group_name_H-M   'P 1'
#
loop_
_entity.id
_entity.type
_entity.pdbx_description
1 polymer ?
#
loop_
_entity_poly.entity_id
_entity_poly.type
_entity_poly.pdbx_seq_one_letter_code
_entity_poly.pdbx_strand_id
1 'polypeptide(L)'
;MKARTGLSRRAALVALAAAGLQLAVPGRARADEGAASTSTSPATSTAWSKLSAEEQKMLGKHAARWDSMPADQQQRLLRGTRRWLSMTPEQRERAQARYQRWKELSPEERELARKRWKRYRELTPEQRARVREGYDHVKDLTPEQRQRLRERWKNATPEERQQMLERKRLRQARRRREREEQGGQPAPSPPN
;
A
#
# COMPACT_ATOMS: atom_id res chain seq x y z
N MET A 1 -18.37 38.19 12.99
CA MET A 1 -17.43 37.58 12.04
C MET A 1 -16.58 36.55 12.79
N LYS A 2 -16.84 35.25 12.62
CA LYS A 2 -16.07 34.16 13.27
C LYS A 2 -15.44 33.28 12.19
N ALA A 3 -14.12 33.40 12.03
CA ALA A 3 -13.34 32.60 11.09
C ALA A 3 -13.25 31.14 11.59
N ARG A 4 -13.66 30.19 10.74
CA ARG A 4 -13.49 28.76 10.95
C ARG A 4 -12.21 28.31 10.25
N THR A 5 -11.12 28.17 10.99
CA THR A 5 -9.87 27.54 10.51
C THR A 5 -9.88 26.06 10.87
N GLY A 6 -10.31 25.22 9.91
CA GLY A 6 -10.23 23.77 10.01
C GLY A 6 -8.83 23.28 9.63
N LEU A 7 -8.06 22.80 10.62
CA LEU A 7 -6.76 22.18 10.39
C LEU A 7 -6.97 20.71 9.97
N SER A 8 -6.82 20.46 8.67
CA SER A 8 -6.93 19.14 8.04
C SER A 8 -5.96 18.13 8.65
N ARG A 9 -6.47 17.22 9.49
CA ARG A 9 -5.75 16.04 9.98
C ARG A 9 -5.96 14.89 9.00
N ARG A 10 -5.04 14.69 8.06
CA ARG A 10 -5.03 13.50 7.21
C ARG A 10 -3.65 12.84 7.20
N ALA A 11 -3.52 11.82 8.04
CA ALA A 11 -2.53 10.77 7.87
C ALA A 11 -3.30 9.44 7.82
N ALA A 12 -3.70 9.04 6.62
CA ALA A 12 -4.28 7.73 6.39
C ALA A 12 -3.50 7.07 5.25
N LEU A 13 -2.60 6.16 5.63
CA LEU A 13 -2.12 5.12 4.73
C LEU A 13 -3.33 4.30 4.33
N VAL A 14 -3.78 4.45 3.09
CA VAL A 14 -4.78 3.57 2.51
C VAL A 14 -4.21 2.88 1.28
N ALA A 15 -4.20 1.56 1.39
CA ALA A 15 -3.97 0.63 0.31
C ALA A 15 -5.07 0.78 -0.77
N LEU A 16 -4.60 0.94 -1.99
CA LEU A 16 -5.31 1.10 -3.25
C LEU A 16 -6.45 0.10 -3.51
N ALA A 17 -7.50 0.61 -4.13
CA ALA A 17 -8.03 0.02 -5.36
C ALA A 17 -8.66 1.13 -6.23
N ALA A 18 -7.96 1.54 -7.29
CA ALA A 18 -8.55 2.34 -8.37
C ALA A 18 -8.42 1.55 -9.67
N ALA A 19 -9.56 1.32 -10.32
CA ALA A 19 -9.66 0.80 -11.68
C ALA A 19 -9.39 1.95 -12.65
N GLY A 20 -8.52 1.71 -13.64
CA GLY A 20 -8.26 2.66 -14.72
C GLY A 20 -9.28 2.49 -15.84
N LEU A 21 -9.82 3.62 -16.29
CA LEU A 21 -10.53 3.78 -17.55
C LEU A 21 -9.49 4.31 -18.55
N GLN A 22 -9.31 3.65 -19.70
CA GLN A 22 -8.54 4.23 -20.80
C GLN A 22 -9.41 4.34 -22.06
N LEU A 23 -9.32 5.53 -22.65
CA LEU A 23 -9.81 5.88 -23.98
C LEU A 23 -8.77 5.43 -25.01
N ALA A 24 -9.27 4.85 -26.11
CA ALA A 24 -8.47 4.33 -27.22
C ALA A 24 -8.11 5.43 -28.22
N VAL A 25 -6.88 5.42 -28.72
CA VAL A 25 -6.47 6.08 -29.97
C VAL A 25 -5.57 5.10 -30.73
N PRO A 26 -5.87 4.70 -31.98
CA PRO A 26 -4.97 3.88 -32.77
C PRO A 26 -4.01 4.77 -33.59
N GLY A 27 -2.71 4.47 -33.52
CA GLY A 27 -1.69 5.10 -34.35
C GLY A 27 -0.51 4.14 -34.51
N ARG A 28 -0.37 3.57 -35.70
CA ARG A 28 0.54 2.46 -36.05
C ARG A 28 1.86 3.02 -36.59
N ALA A 29 2.99 2.58 -36.05
CA ALA A 29 4.27 2.54 -36.76
C ALA A 29 5.14 1.42 -36.16
N ARG A 30 5.66 0.58 -37.05
CA ARG A 30 6.42 -0.64 -36.81
C ARG A 30 7.90 -0.30 -36.97
N ALA A 31 8.71 -0.57 -35.97
CA ALA A 31 10.16 -0.70 -36.11
C ALA A 31 10.66 -1.76 -35.11
N ASP A 32 11.63 -2.51 -35.60
CA ASP A 32 12.26 -3.72 -35.08
C ASP A 32 12.99 -3.49 -33.75
N GLU A 33 12.70 -4.30 -32.71
CA GLU A 33 13.65 -4.61 -31.63
C GLU A 33 13.31 -5.96 -30.99
N GLY A 34 14.15 -6.96 -31.24
CA GLY A 34 14.25 -8.16 -30.44
C GLY A 34 14.83 -7.83 -29.07
N ALA A 35 13.97 -7.75 -28.05
CA ALA A 35 14.40 -7.70 -26.66
C ALA A 35 13.39 -8.47 -25.80
N ALA A 36 13.84 -9.62 -25.30
CA ALA A 36 13.33 -10.32 -24.13
C ALA A 36 11.80 -10.31 -23.96
N SER A 37 11.16 -11.36 -24.45
CA SER A 37 9.90 -11.85 -23.90
C SER A 37 10.10 -12.09 -22.40
N THR A 38 9.86 -11.05 -21.60
CA THR A 38 9.57 -11.21 -20.18
C THR A 38 8.30 -12.04 -20.13
N SER A 39 8.45 -13.30 -19.76
CA SER A 39 7.37 -14.24 -19.48
C SER A 39 6.58 -13.73 -18.27
N THR A 40 5.73 -12.72 -18.51
CA THR A 40 4.53 -12.54 -17.71
C THR A 40 3.66 -13.73 -18.04
N SER A 41 3.65 -14.75 -17.17
CA SER A 41 2.77 -15.91 -17.33
C SER A 41 1.36 -15.43 -17.69
N PRO A 42 0.75 -15.92 -18.78
CA PRO A 42 -0.58 -15.50 -19.15
C PRO A 42 -1.51 -15.89 -18.01
N ALA A 43 -2.10 -14.89 -17.34
CA ALA A 43 -3.16 -15.15 -16.38
C ALA A 43 -4.24 -15.96 -17.10
N THR A 44 -4.53 -17.16 -16.62
CA THR A 44 -5.59 -17.99 -17.21
C THR A 44 -6.93 -17.33 -16.90
N SER A 45 -7.75 -17.10 -17.92
CA SER A 45 -9.13 -16.64 -17.74
C SER A 45 -9.93 -17.69 -16.97
N THR A 46 -10.75 -17.25 -16.02
CA THR A 46 -11.60 -18.14 -15.22
C THR A 46 -13.03 -17.96 -15.69
N ALA A 47 -13.66 -19.02 -16.19
CA ALA A 47 -15.06 -18.97 -16.63
C ALA A 47 -15.99 -18.61 -15.45
N TRP A 48 -17.04 -17.83 -15.72
CA TRP A 48 -18.02 -17.42 -14.71
C TRP A 48 -18.65 -18.61 -13.96
N SER A 49 -18.89 -19.71 -14.66
CA SER A 49 -19.47 -20.95 -14.11
C SER A 49 -18.57 -21.67 -13.11
N LYS A 50 -17.25 -21.39 -13.10
CA LYS A 50 -16.29 -22.00 -12.17
C LYS A 50 -16.15 -21.23 -10.85
N LEU A 51 -16.83 -20.08 -10.72
CA LEU A 51 -16.83 -19.28 -9.51
C LEU A 51 -17.78 -19.88 -8.46
N SER A 52 -17.46 -19.73 -7.18
CA SER A 52 -18.38 -20.14 -6.11
C SER A 52 -19.64 -19.27 -6.11
N ALA A 53 -20.74 -19.77 -5.53
CA ALA A 53 -21.97 -19.00 -5.43
C ALA A 53 -21.79 -17.64 -4.72
N GLU A 54 -20.92 -17.60 -3.70
CA GLU A 54 -20.59 -16.36 -2.98
C GLU A 54 -19.76 -15.40 -3.84
N GLU A 55 -18.81 -15.92 -4.63
CA GLU A 55 -18.03 -15.13 -5.58
C GLU A 55 -18.91 -14.53 -6.67
N GLN A 56 -19.82 -15.33 -7.24
CA GLN A 56 -20.78 -14.88 -8.24
C GLN A 56 -21.72 -13.81 -7.67
N LYS A 57 -22.24 -14.00 -6.44
CA LYS A 57 -23.09 -13.01 -5.77
C LYS A 57 -22.37 -11.67 -5.58
N MET A 58 -21.12 -11.71 -5.10
CA MET A 58 -20.31 -10.49 -4.90
C MET A 58 -19.93 -9.80 -6.21
N LEU A 59 -19.72 -10.57 -7.27
CA LEU A 59 -19.33 -10.08 -8.59
C LEU A 59 -20.52 -9.85 -9.53
N GLY A 60 -21.77 -9.91 -9.05
CA GLY A 60 -22.97 -9.92 -9.91
C GLY A 60 -23.02 -8.77 -10.94
N LYS A 61 -22.55 -7.56 -10.58
CA LYS A 61 -22.45 -6.41 -11.50
C LYS A 61 -21.52 -6.62 -12.70
N HIS A 62 -20.72 -7.67 -12.67
CA HIS A 62 -19.74 -8.06 -13.68
C HIS A 62 -20.18 -9.30 -14.47
N ALA A 63 -21.24 -10.00 -14.06
CA ALA A 63 -21.66 -11.28 -14.62
C ALA A 63 -21.78 -11.24 -16.16
N ALA A 64 -22.55 -10.29 -16.69
CA ALA A 64 -22.84 -10.19 -18.13
C ALA A 64 -21.60 -9.93 -19.02
N ARG A 65 -20.54 -9.35 -18.45
CA ARG A 65 -19.31 -9.03 -19.18
C ARG A 65 -18.09 -9.80 -18.67
N TRP A 66 -18.29 -10.80 -17.81
CA TRP A 66 -17.20 -11.46 -17.11
C TRP A 66 -16.24 -12.14 -18.08
N ASP A 67 -16.78 -12.98 -18.96
CA ASP A 67 -15.99 -13.78 -19.89
C ASP A 67 -15.30 -12.94 -20.98
N SER A 68 -15.74 -11.70 -21.19
CA SER A 68 -15.08 -10.73 -22.08
C SER A 68 -14.03 -9.85 -21.39
N MET A 69 -13.88 -9.94 -20.07
CA MET A 69 -12.82 -9.21 -19.35
C MET A 69 -11.45 -9.81 -19.62
N PRO A 70 -10.40 -8.97 -19.70
CA PRO A 70 -9.02 -9.44 -19.64
C PRO A 70 -8.77 -10.31 -18.40
N ALA A 71 -7.99 -11.38 -18.56
CA ALA A 71 -7.76 -12.34 -17.49
C ALA A 71 -7.09 -11.71 -16.26
N ASP A 72 -6.21 -10.71 -16.43
CA ASP A 72 -5.62 -9.97 -15.33
C ASP A 72 -6.68 -9.20 -14.53
N GLN A 73 -7.70 -8.64 -15.20
CA GLN A 73 -8.82 -7.94 -14.59
C GLN A 73 -9.71 -8.93 -13.80
N GLN A 74 -10.04 -10.08 -14.39
CA GLN A 74 -10.77 -11.16 -13.70
C GLN A 74 -10.03 -11.59 -12.43
N GLN A 75 -8.73 -11.88 -12.55
CA GLN A 75 -7.90 -12.31 -11.42
C GLN A 75 -7.79 -11.23 -10.33
N ARG A 76 -7.71 -9.95 -10.70
CA ARG A 76 -7.73 -8.84 -9.73
C ARG A 76 -9.05 -8.76 -8.96
N LEU A 77 -10.18 -8.93 -9.66
CA LEU A 77 -11.52 -8.97 -9.04
C LEU A 77 -11.66 -10.17 -8.11
N LEU A 78 -11.27 -11.37 -8.55
CA LEU A 78 -11.32 -12.59 -7.72
C LEU A 78 -10.47 -12.47 -6.46
N ARG A 79 -9.22 -11.99 -6.57
CA ARG A 79 -8.37 -11.76 -5.39
C ARG A 79 -9.01 -10.78 -4.40
N GLY A 80 -9.68 -9.74 -4.91
CA GLY A 80 -10.42 -8.79 -4.08
C GLY A 80 -11.61 -9.43 -3.38
N THR A 81 -12.42 -10.19 -4.11
CA THR A 81 -13.61 -10.89 -3.61
C THR A 81 -13.25 -11.94 -2.57
N ARG A 82 -12.30 -12.84 -2.86
CA ARG A 82 -11.85 -13.87 -1.93
C ARG A 82 -11.33 -13.28 -0.63
N ARG A 83 -10.51 -12.22 -0.73
CA ARG A 83 -10.00 -11.49 0.44
C ARG A 83 -11.12 -10.84 1.26
N TRP A 84 -12.19 -10.38 0.62
CA TRP A 84 -13.33 -9.80 1.34
C TRP A 84 -14.17 -10.88 2.05
N LEU A 85 -14.42 -12.00 1.35
CA LEU A 85 -15.14 -13.14 1.90
C LEU A 85 -14.42 -13.73 3.11
N SER A 86 -13.07 -13.80 3.07
CA SER A 86 -12.26 -14.29 4.18
C SER A 86 -12.11 -13.32 5.37
N MET A 87 -12.68 -12.11 5.32
CA MET A 87 -12.58 -11.14 6.41
C MET A 87 -13.63 -11.37 7.50
N THR A 88 -13.21 -11.22 8.77
CA THR A 88 -14.13 -11.09 9.92
C THR A 88 -14.95 -9.78 9.82
N PRO A 89 -16.08 -9.66 10.52
CA PRO A 89 -16.86 -8.42 10.56
C PRO A 89 -16.00 -7.18 10.89
N GLU A 90 -15.13 -7.27 11.90
CA GLU A 90 -14.25 -6.17 12.33
C GLU A 90 -13.18 -5.85 11.28
N GLN A 91 -12.71 -6.85 10.53
CA GLN A 91 -11.81 -6.62 9.40
C GLN A 91 -12.52 -5.92 8.25
N ARG A 92 -13.78 -6.27 7.97
CA ARG A 92 -14.62 -5.60 6.95
C ARG A 92 -14.90 -4.16 7.32
N GLU A 93 -15.26 -3.87 8.57
CA GLU A 93 -15.44 -2.49 9.06
C GLU A 93 -14.17 -1.66 8.88
N ARG A 94 -13.02 -2.19 9.31
CA ARG A 94 -11.73 -1.51 9.12
C ARG A 94 -11.40 -1.31 7.64
N ALA A 95 -11.73 -2.26 6.77
CA ALA A 95 -11.54 -2.13 5.33
C ALA A 95 -12.45 -1.04 4.73
N GLN A 96 -13.70 -0.98 5.16
CA GLN A 96 -14.67 0.03 4.74
C GLN A 96 -14.25 1.43 5.21
N ALA A 97 -13.82 1.59 6.46
CA ALA A 97 -13.29 2.84 6.99
C ALA A 97 -12.05 3.32 6.20
N ARG A 98 -11.14 2.41 5.84
CA ARG A 98 -10.02 2.74 4.94
C ARG A 98 -10.52 3.20 3.57
N TYR A 99 -11.47 2.48 2.98
CA TYR A 99 -12.03 2.83 1.68
C TYR A 99 -12.68 4.21 1.66
N GLN A 100 -13.45 4.59 2.69
CA GLN A 100 -14.03 5.93 2.78
C GLN A 100 -12.95 7.01 2.83
N ARG A 101 -11.92 6.84 3.69
CA ARG A 101 -10.78 7.77 3.72
C ARG A 101 -10.08 7.90 2.37
N TRP A 102 -9.94 6.81 1.62
CA TRP A 102 -9.39 6.84 0.26
C TRP A 102 -10.25 7.60 -0.73
N LYS A 103 -11.58 7.43 -0.67
CA LYS A 103 -12.51 8.17 -1.52
C LYS A 103 -12.43 9.67 -1.27
N GLU A 104 -12.15 10.10 -0.05
CA GLU A 104 -12.02 11.51 0.28
C GLU A 104 -10.67 12.12 -0.13
N LEU A 105 -9.68 11.32 -0.53
CA LEU A 105 -8.40 11.82 -1.04
C LEU A 105 -8.57 12.52 -2.39
N SER A 106 -7.86 13.64 -2.58
CA SER A 106 -7.77 14.32 -3.86
C SER A 106 -7.05 13.45 -4.91
N PRO A 107 -7.21 13.73 -6.22
CA PRO A 107 -6.47 13.03 -7.27
C PRO A 107 -4.95 13.04 -7.05
N GLU A 108 -4.39 14.16 -6.60
CA GLU A 108 -2.96 14.31 -6.29
C GLU A 108 -2.54 13.47 -5.09
N GLU A 109 -3.33 13.46 -4.02
CA GLU A 109 -3.08 12.63 -2.83
C GLU A 109 -3.10 11.14 -3.17
N ARG A 110 -4.04 10.72 -4.02
CA ARG A 110 -4.11 9.34 -4.52
C ARG A 110 -2.89 8.98 -5.36
N GLU A 111 -2.43 9.90 -6.21
CA GLU A 111 -1.24 9.69 -7.02
C GLU A 111 0.03 9.58 -6.17
N LEU A 112 0.17 10.47 -5.18
CA LEU A 112 1.26 10.39 -4.21
C LEU A 112 1.23 9.07 -3.42
N ALA A 113 0.04 8.61 -3.01
CA ALA A 113 -0.12 7.33 -2.34
C ALA A 113 0.27 6.16 -3.26
N ARG A 114 -0.10 6.19 -4.55
CA ARG A 114 0.34 5.21 -5.56
C ARG A 114 1.86 5.16 -5.68
N LYS A 115 2.51 6.31 -5.81
CA LYS A 115 3.98 6.42 -5.90
C LYS A 115 4.68 5.90 -4.65
N ARG A 116 4.17 6.23 -3.46
CA ARG A 116 4.67 5.72 -2.18
C ARG A 116 4.52 4.20 -2.08
N TRP A 117 3.36 3.67 -2.49
CA TRP A 117 3.12 2.23 -2.50
C TRP A 117 4.03 1.48 -3.45
N LYS A 118 4.26 2.01 -4.67
CA LYS A 118 5.19 1.41 -5.63
C LYS A 118 6.59 1.27 -5.03
N ARG A 119 7.15 2.37 -4.50
CA ARG A 119 8.45 2.35 -3.81
C ARG A 119 8.48 1.39 -2.63
N TYR A 120 7.41 1.34 -1.84
CA TYR A 120 7.33 0.41 -0.70
C TYR A 120 7.38 -1.06 -1.13
N ARG A 121 6.78 -1.41 -2.28
CA ARG A 121 6.82 -2.78 -2.81
C ARG A 121 8.19 -3.18 -3.37
N GLU A 122 9.00 -2.21 -3.76
CA GLU A 122 10.38 -2.41 -4.24
C GLU A 122 11.37 -2.62 -3.07
N LEU A 123 10.96 -2.34 -1.83
CA LEU A 123 11.79 -2.54 -0.64
C LEU A 123 11.97 -4.03 -0.32
N THR A 124 13.18 -4.38 0.12
CA THR A 124 13.47 -5.73 0.66
C THR A 124 12.60 -6.03 1.89
N PRO A 125 12.37 -7.30 2.25
CA PRO A 125 11.63 -7.66 3.47
C PRO A 125 12.14 -6.94 4.73
N GLU A 126 13.46 -6.81 4.87
CA GLU A 126 14.12 -6.14 6.01
C GLU A 126 13.88 -4.63 5.98
N GLN A 127 13.92 -4.01 4.80
CA GLN A 127 13.59 -2.60 4.66
C GLN A 127 12.12 -2.34 4.97
N ARG A 128 11.21 -3.20 4.49
CA ARG A 128 9.78 -3.15 4.85
C ARG A 128 9.55 -3.33 6.35
N ALA A 129 10.32 -4.20 7.01
CA ALA A 129 10.32 -4.36 8.46
C ALA A 129 10.63 -3.05 9.18
N ARG A 130 11.72 -2.38 8.79
CA ARG A 130 12.15 -1.11 9.39
C ARG A 130 11.13 0.00 9.19
N VAL A 131 10.48 0.04 8.03
CA VAL A 131 9.39 1.00 7.77
C VAL A 131 8.19 0.73 8.68
N ARG A 132 7.79 -0.54 8.85
CA ARG A 132 6.70 -0.94 9.78
C ARG A 132 7.03 -0.56 11.22
N GLU A 133 8.21 -0.93 11.71
CA GLU A 133 8.68 -0.58 13.07
C GLU A 133 8.67 0.94 13.29
N GLY A 134 9.15 1.72 12.31
CA GLY A 134 9.12 3.17 12.38
C GLY A 134 7.71 3.75 12.41
N TYR A 135 6.78 3.15 11.66
CA TYR A 135 5.37 3.53 11.67
C TYR A 135 4.70 3.22 13.00
N ASP A 136 4.89 2.00 13.54
CA ASP A 136 4.30 1.59 14.81
C ASP A 136 4.78 2.47 15.96
N HIS A 137 6.10 2.76 16.02
CA HIS A 137 6.63 3.68 17.01
C HIS A 137 5.96 5.06 16.95
N VAL A 138 5.72 5.60 15.76
CA VAL A 138 5.06 6.90 15.60
C VAL A 138 3.57 6.82 15.92
N LYS A 139 2.91 5.69 15.63
CA LYS A 139 1.49 5.46 15.94
C LYS A 139 1.22 5.52 17.43
N ASP A 140 2.17 5.03 18.24
CA ASP A 140 2.06 4.95 19.69
C ASP A 140 2.40 6.28 20.39
N LEU A 141 2.91 7.29 19.66
CA LEU A 141 3.16 8.62 20.19
C LEU A 141 1.86 9.42 20.38
N THR A 142 1.81 10.21 21.46
CA THR A 142 0.70 11.15 21.69
C THR A 142 0.60 12.17 20.55
N PRO A 143 -0.57 12.80 20.32
CA PRO A 143 -0.72 13.85 19.31
C PRO A 143 0.34 14.96 19.43
N GLU A 144 0.67 15.37 20.65
CA GLU A 144 1.65 16.42 20.96
C GLU A 144 3.07 15.95 20.63
N GLN A 145 3.42 14.71 20.99
CA GLN A 145 4.71 14.12 20.65
C GLN A 145 4.90 14.00 19.13
N ARG A 146 3.86 13.56 18.41
CA ARG A 146 3.87 13.51 16.94
C ARG A 146 4.02 14.90 16.33
N GLN A 147 3.36 15.90 16.90
CA GLN A 147 3.48 17.28 16.43
C GLN A 147 4.90 17.81 16.61
N ARG A 148 5.48 17.65 17.80
CA ARG A 148 6.88 18.03 18.07
C ARG A 148 7.86 17.32 17.13
N LEU A 149 7.65 16.03 16.86
CA LEU A 149 8.48 15.28 15.92
C LEU A 149 8.39 15.87 14.50
N ARG A 150 7.19 16.21 14.04
CA ARG A 150 6.97 16.83 12.72
C ARG A 150 7.59 18.21 12.63
N GLU A 151 7.40 19.05 13.65
CA GLU A 151 7.96 20.40 13.71
C GLU A 151 9.48 20.37 13.70
N ARG A 152 10.09 19.52 14.55
CA ARG A 152 11.53 19.31 14.54
C ARG A 152 12.04 18.90 13.18
N TRP A 153 11.35 17.96 12.51
CA TRP A 153 11.76 17.52 11.18
C TRP A 153 11.62 18.63 10.13
N LYS A 154 10.53 19.40 10.17
CA LYS A 154 10.26 20.50 9.24
C LYS A 154 11.32 21.60 9.37
N ASN A 155 11.68 21.95 10.61
CA ASN A 155 12.60 23.05 10.91
C ASN A 155 14.08 22.64 10.84
N ALA A 156 14.38 21.34 10.80
CA ALA A 156 15.75 20.84 10.69
C ALA A 156 16.36 21.09 9.30
N THR A 157 17.64 21.45 9.26
CA THR A 157 18.43 21.53 8.02
C THR A 157 18.63 20.15 7.39
N PRO A 158 19.04 20.04 6.11
CA PRO A 158 19.38 18.76 5.50
C PRO A 158 20.40 17.95 6.30
N GLU A 159 21.44 18.60 6.83
CA GLU A 159 22.50 18.00 7.64
C GLU A 159 21.95 17.49 8.97
N GLU A 160 21.15 18.30 9.67
CA GLU A 160 20.53 17.89 10.94
C GLU A 160 19.59 16.69 10.75
N ARG A 161 18.84 16.65 9.64
CA ARG A 161 17.99 15.49 9.29
C ARG A 161 18.83 14.24 9.07
N GLN A 162 19.97 14.36 8.37
CA GLN A 162 20.88 13.24 8.16
C GLN A 162 21.43 12.72 9.50
N GLN A 163 21.91 13.61 10.37
CA GLN A 163 22.39 13.25 11.71
C GLN A 163 21.30 12.57 12.54
N MET A 164 20.05 13.04 12.48
CA MET A 164 18.92 12.40 13.17
C MET A 164 18.66 10.98 12.67
N LEU A 165 18.71 10.75 11.36
CA LEU A 165 18.55 9.43 10.75
C LEU A 165 19.71 8.50 11.10
N GLU A 166 20.94 9.01 11.06
CA GLU A 166 22.14 8.26 11.43
C GLU A 166 22.09 7.86 12.90
N ARG A 167 21.77 8.79 13.81
CA ARG A 167 21.58 8.49 15.23
C ARG A 167 20.53 7.40 15.44
N LYS A 168 19.42 7.45 14.70
CA LYS A 168 18.39 6.40 14.75
C LYS A 168 18.95 5.06 14.27
N ARG A 169 19.70 5.04 13.17
CA ARG A 169 20.35 3.84 12.60
C ARG A 169 21.35 3.23 13.58
N LEU A 170 22.24 4.04 14.16
CA LEU A 170 23.23 3.59 15.14
C LEU A 170 22.56 3.02 16.39
N ARG A 171 21.51 3.68 16.89
CA ARG A 171 20.72 3.16 18.02
C ARG A 171 20.07 1.82 17.70
N GLN A 172 19.53 1.65 16.50
CA GLN A 172 18.95 0.38 16.06
C GLN A 172 20.02 -0.71 15.92
N ALA A 173 21.18 -0.39 15.36
CA ALA A 173 22.31 -1.31 15.23
C ALA A 173 22.84 -1.77 16.60
N ARG A 174 23.00 -0.83 17.54
CA ARG A 174 23.38 -1.14 18.92
C ARG A 174 22.38 -2.08 19.59
N ARG A 175 21.08 -1.76 19.53
CA ARG A 175 20.01 -2.61 20.07
C ARG A 175 19.94 -4.01 19.41
N ARG A 176 20.43 -4.14 18.18
CA ARG A 176 20.53 -5.44 17.51
C ARG A 176 21.70 -6.24 18.11
N ARG A 177 22.89 -5.63 18.20
CA ARG A 177 24.08 -6.25 18.79
C ARG A 177 23.84 -6.70 20.23
N GLU A 178 23.28 -5.83 21.06
CA GLU A 178 22.96 -6.15 22.46
C GLU A 178 22.02 -7.37 22.59
N ARG A 179 21.07 -7.53 21.65
CA ARG A 179 20.20 -8.71 21.62
C ARG A 179 20.92 -9.98 21.19
N GLU A 180 21.82 -9.87 20.22
CA GLU A 180 22.65 -10.98 19.73
C GLU A 180 23.63 -11.45 20.82
N GLU A 181 24.24 -10.52 21.55
CA GLU A 181 25.15 -10.80 22.68
C GLU A 181 24.42 -11.45 23.87
N GLN A 182 23.15 -11.10 24.11
CA GLN A 182 22.33 -11.69 25.16
C GLN A 182 21.74 -13.07 24.78
N GLY A 183 22.21 -13.70 23.70
CA GLY A 183 21.70 -14.98 23.21
C GLY A 183 20.26 -14.90 22.68
N GLY A 184 19.72 -13.70 22.49
CA GLY A 184 18.40 -13.49 21.90
C GLY A 184 18.46 -13.73 20.40
N GLN A 185 17.53 -14.56 19.88
CA GLN A 185 17.36 -14.73 18.43
C GLN A 185 17.27 -13.36 17.74
N PRO A 186 17.93 -13.19 16.57
CA PRO A 186 17.75 -11.98 15.78
C PRO A 186 16.26 -11.76 15.54
N ALA A 187 15.80 -10.51 15.69
CA ALA A 187 14.38 -10.17 15.57
C ALA A 187 13.80 -10.89 14.34
N PRO A 188 12.71 -11.67 14.49
CA PRO A 188 12.21 -12.49 13.42
C PRO A 188 11.97 -11.61 12.20
N SER A 189 12.45 -12.05 11.03
CA SER A 189 12.06 -11.45 9.77
C SER A 189 10.53 -11.38 9.78
N PRO A 190 9.93 -10.19 9.67
CA PRO A 190 8.49 -10.10 9.80
C PRO A 190 7.85 -10.94 8.71
N PRO A 191 6.71 -11.59 8.99
CA PRO A 191 6.07 -12.48 8.03
C PRO A 191 5.81 -11.76 6.70
N ASN A 192 6.00 -12.53 5.62
CA ASN A 192 5.82 -12.11 4.23
C ASN A 192 4.42 -11.57 3.95
#